data_AF-A0A2N5K1B2-F1
#
_entry.id   AF-A0A2N5K1B2-F1
#
_cell.length_a   1.000
_cell.length_b   1.000
_cell.length_c   1.000
_cell.angle_alpha   90.00
_cell.angle_beta   90.00
_cell.angle_gamma   90.00
#
_symmetry.space_group_name_H-M   'P 1'
#
loop_
_entity.id
_entity.type
_entity.pdbx_description
1 polymer ?
#
loop_
_entity_poly.entity_id
_entity_poly.type
_entity_poly.pdbx_seq_one_letter_code
_entity_poly.pdbx_strand_id
1 'polypeptide(L)'
;MAETINVGLVGYKFMGKAHSNAYRQVAHFFPDVALRPVLHTLCGRDRNAVQQAANELGWQEVETDWRALVARDDIGLIDISTPGDSHAPIAIAAAEAGKHVFCEKPLANTLDE
;
A
#
# COMPACT_ATOMS: atom_id res chain seq x y z
N MET A 1 9.92 7.67 21.25
CA MET A 1 8.80 7.91 20.32
C MET A 1 8.82 6.77 19.32
N ALA A 2 7.68 6.17 18.97
CA ALA A 2 7.67 5.16 17.92
C ALA A 2 8.09 5.80 16.59
N GLU A 3 8.96 5.15 15.83
CA GLU A 3 9.30 5.60 14.49
C GLU A 3 8.10 5.40 13.55
N THR A 4 8.04 6.14 12.46
CA THR A 4 6.94 6.05 11.49
C THR A 4 7.41 5.41 10.20
N ILE A 5 6.51 4.68 9.54
CA ILE A 5 6.72 4.17 8.19
C ILE A 5 5.60 4.65 7.28
N ASN A 6 5.96 5.33 6.19
CA ASN A 6 5.01 5.75 5.18
C ASN A 6 4.62 4.56 4.31
N VAL A 7 3.31 4.31 4.25
CA VAL A 7 2.72 3.24 3.44
C VAL A 7 2.30 3.80 2.09
N GLY A 8 2.62 3.07 1.03
CA GLY A 8 2.02 3.21 -0.30
C GLY A 8 1.09 2.02 -0.57
N LEU A 9 -0.21 2.26 -0.77
CA LEU A 9 -1.18 1.20 -1.06
C LEU A 9 -1.60 1.22 -2.52
N VAL A 10 -1.34 0.13 -3.26
CA VAL A 10 -1.78 -0.04 -4.65
C VAL A 10 -3.07 -0.86 -4.67
N GLY A 11 -4.18 -0.22 -5.05
CA GLY A 11 -5.51 -0.86 -5.07
C GLY A 11 -6.33 -0.54 -3.82
N TYR A 12 -7.44 0.16 -4.01
CA TYR A 12 -8.23 0.79 -2.94
C TYR A 12 -9.68 0.30 -2.87
N LYS A 13 -9.98 -0.83 -3.51
CA LYS A 13 -11.31 -1.46 -3.48
C LYS A 13 -11.46 -2.30 -2.21
N PHE A 14 -11.95 -3.54 -2.31
CA PHE A 14 -12.33 -4.33 -1.14
C PHE A 14 -11.18 -4.52 -0.14
N MET A 15 -10.06 -5.12 -0.56
CA MET A 15 -8.91 -5.34 0.34
C MET A 15 -8.20 -4.04 0.71
N GLY A 16 -8.07 -3.08 -0.22
CA GLY A 16 -7.50 -1.78 0.12
C GLY A 16 -8.26 -1.03 1.22
N LYS A 17 -9.60 -1.14 1.27
CA LYS A 17 -10.41 -0.60 2.38
C LYS A 17 -10.14 -1.33 3.69
N ALA A 18 -10.04 -2.67 3.65
CA ALA A 18 -9.73 -3.47 4.83
C ALA A 18 -8.34 -3.14 5.39
N HIS A 19 -7.33 -3.01 4.52
CA HIS A 19 -5.95 -2.67 4.89
C HIS A 19 -5.86 -1.24 5.44
N SER A 20 -6.54 -0.28 4.80
CA SER A 20 -6.65 1.09 5.34
C SER A 20 -7.23 1.10 6.77
N ASN A 21 -8.22 0.25 7.05
CA ASN A 21 -8.75 0.09 8.40
C ASN A 21 -7.74 -0.54 9.36
N ALA A 22 -7.03 -1.59 8.93
CA ALA A 22 -6.01 -2.24 9.74
C ALA A 22 -4.89 -1.26 10.15
N TYR A 23 -4.37 -0.46 9.21
CA TYR A 23 -3.30 0.51 9.50
C TYR A 23 -3.71 1.55 10.56
N ARG A 24 -4.95 2.05 10.51
CA ARG A 24 -5.46 2.97 11.55
C ARG A 24 -5.55 2.31 12.93
N GLN A 25 -5.89 1.03 12.96
CA GLN A 25 -6.18 0.32 14.19
C GLN A 25 -4.95 -0.36 14.81
N VAL A 26 -3.87 -0.58 14.06
CA VAL A 26 -2.73 -1.37 14.53
C VAL A 26 -2.18 -0.89 15.88
N ALA A 27 -2.14 0.43 16.09
CA ALA A 27 -1.66 1.02 17.35
C ALA A 27 -2.61 0.81 18.54
N HIS A 28 -3.90 0.63 18.28
CA HIS A 28 -4.90 0.32 19.30
C HIS A 28 -4.78 -1.14 19.79
N PHE A 29 -4.43 -2.06 18.89
CA PHE A 29 -4.22 -3.47 19.23
C PHE A 29 -2.80 -3.75 19.75
N PHE A 30 -1.81 -3.01 19.24
CA PHE A 30 -0.40 -3.15 19.58
C PHE A 30 0.17 -1.79 20.01
N PRO A 31 -0.06 -1.39 21.29
CA PRO A 31 0.40 -0.10 21.81
C PRO A 31 1.92 0.08 21.72
N ASP A 32 2.69 -1.00 21.78
CA ASP A 32 4.16 -0.96 21.73
C ASP A 32 4.73 -1.24 20.33
N VAL A 33 3.94 -1.11 19.25
CA VAL A 33 4.47 -1.29 17.89
C VAL A 33 5.63 -0.32 17.65
N ALA A 34 6.76 -0.86 17.18
CA ALA A 34 7.97 -0.08 16.98
C ALA A 34 7.83 0.94 15.83
N LEU A 35 7.15 0.53 14.74
CA LEU A 35 6.90 1.33 13.55
C LEU A 35 5.41 1.62 13.38
N ARG A 36 5.01 2.90 13.51
CA ARG A 36 3.64 3.36 13.28
C ARG A 36 3.43 3.61 11.78
N PRO A 37 2.46 2.93 11.14
CA PRO A 37 2.17 3.18 9.74
C PRO A 37 1.47 4.52 9.55
N VAL A 38 1.88 5.25 8.51
CA VAL A 38 1.22 6.45 8.02
C VAL A 38 0.53 6.08 6.71
N LEU A 39 -0.78 6.33 6.62
CA LEU A 39 -1.55 6.20 5.37
C LEU A 39 -1.13 7.33 4.42
N HIS A 40 0.02 7.17 3.78
CA HIS A 40 0.69 8.25 3.07
C HIS A 40 0.14 8.40 1.65
N THR A 41 0.35 7.41 0.78
CA THR A 41 -0.06 7.51 -0.63
C THR A 41 -0.94 6.35 -1.08
N LEU A 42 -2.11 6.68 -1.60
CA LEU A 42 -3.03 5.70 -2.21
C LEU A 42 -2.87 5.69 -3.73
N CYS A 43 -2.65 4.53 -4.34
CA CYS A 43 -2.42 4.40 -5.77
C CYS A 43 -3.57 3.71 -6.49
N GLY A 44 -4.00 4.31 -7.60
CA GLY A 44 -5.13 3.89 -8.41
C GLY A 44 -5.12 4.48 -9.81
N ARG A 45 -5.53 3.71 -10.83
CA ARG A 45 -5.42 4.15 -12.23
C ARG A 45 -6.30 5.37 -12.60
N ASP A 46 -7.39 5.59 -11.89
CA ASP A 46 -8.31 6.71 -12.12
C ASP A 46 -8.10 7.79 -11.05
N ARG A 47 -7.64 8.98 -11.47
CA ARG A 47 -7.28 10.08 -10.57
C ARG A 47 -8.45 10.54 -9.69
N ASN A 48 -9.65 10.63 -10.24
CA ASN A 48 -10.80 11.14 -9.49
C ASN A 48 -11.27 10.11 -8.48
N ALA A 49 -11.35 8.84 -8.87
CA ALA A 49 -11.78 7.76 -7.99
C ALA A 49 -10.77 7.48 -6.87
N VAL A 50 -9.46 7.54 -7.15
CA VAL A 50 -8.44 7.38 -6.10
C VAL A 50 -8.43 8.58 -5.14
N GLN A 51 -8.61 9.81 -5.63
CA GLN A 51 -8.72 10.98 -4.77
C GLN A 51 -9.94 10.91 -3.86
N GLN A 52 -11.09 10.49 -4.39
CA GLN A 52 -12.28 10.27 -3.59
C GLN A 52 -12.02 9.22 -2.49
N ALA A 53 -11.44 8.07 -2.86
CA ALA A 53 -11.13 7.02 -1.90
C ALA A 53 -10.11 7.46 -0.84
N ALA A 54 -9.10 8.24 -1.22
CA ALA A 54 -8.12 8.79 -0.28
C ALA A 54 -8.78 9.71 0.75
N ASN A 55 -9.67 10.60 0.30
CA ASN A 55 -10.43 11.48 1.19
C ASN A 55 -11.32 10.68 2.16
N GLU A 56 -12.01 9.64 1.68
CA GLU A 56 -12.89 8.80 2.49
C GLU A 56 -12.12 7.93 3.50
N LEU A 57 -10.95 7.42 3.11
CA LEU A 57 -10.18 6.46 3.90
C LEU A 57 -9.08 7.10 4.74
N GLY A 58 -8.78 8.39 4.54
CA GLY A 58 -7.81 9.16 5.30
C GLY A 58 -6.37 9.04 4.82
N TRP A 59 -6.14 8.95 3.50
CA TRP A 59 -4.81 8.96 2.90
C TRP A 59 -4.36 10.38 2.55
N GLN A 60 -3.08 10.69 2.76
CA GLN A 60 -2.55 12.05 2.60
C GLN A 60 -2.39 12.48 1.13
N GLU A 61 -1.94 11.54 0.28
CA GLU A 61 -1.66 11.76 -1.12
C GLU A 61 -2.23 10.66 -2.00
N VAL A 62 -2.26 10.92 -3.31
CA VAL A 62 -2.65 9.93 -4.31
C VAL A 62 -1.66 9.84 -5.45
N GLU A 63 -1.53 8.65 -6.01
CA GLU A 63 -0.80 8.41 -7.25
C GLU A 63 -1.63 7.64 -8.26
N THR A 64 -1.29 7.83 -9.54
CA THR A 64 -1.96 7.15 -10.66
C THR A 64 -1.12 6.08 -11.36
N ASP A 65 0.17 6.02 -11.03
CA ASP A 65 1.09 5.00 -11.51
C ASP A 65 1.82 4.37 -10.32
N TRP A 66 1.71 3.05 -10.20
CA TRP A 66 2.37 2.31 -9.12
C TRP A 66 3.90 2.37 -9.26
N ARG A 67 4.44 2.54 -10.47
CA ARG A 67 5.89 2.66 -10.68
C ARG A 67 6.41 3.96 -10.08
N ALA A 68 5.68 5.06 -10.29
CA ALA A 68 5.97 6.34 -9.68
C ALA A 68 5.91 6.23 -8.15
N LEU A 69 4.89 5.55 -7.60
CA LEU A 69 4.80 5.28 -6.16
C LEU A 69 6.00 4.50 -5.63
N VAL A 70 6.40 3.41 -6.29
CA VAL A 70 7.54 2.56 -5.88
C VAL A 70 8.86 3.34 -5.88
N ALA A 71 9.04 4.25 -6.84
CA ALA A 71 10.25 5.06 -6.99
C ALA A 71 10.38 6.19 -5.95
N ARG A 72 9.38 6.43 -5.10
CA ARG A 72 9.42 7.49 -4.10
C ARG A 72 10.31 7.14 -2.93
N ASP A 73 11.25 8.02 -2.58
CA ASP A 73 12.16 7.84 -1.45
C ASP A 73 11.46 7.97 -0.09
N ASP A 74 10.32 8.67 -0.04
CA ASP A 74 9.55 8.89 1.19
C ASP A 74 8.61 7.73 1.55
N ILE A 75 8.49 6.69 0.72
CA ILE A 75 7.69 5.49 1.01
C ILE A 75 8.58 4.36 1.51
N GLY A 76 8.19 3.71 2.61
CA GLY A 76 8.94 2.59 3.20
C GLY A 76 8.28 1.21 3.02
N LEU A 77 6.96 1.17 2.84
CA LEU A 77 6.18 -0.05 2.67
C LEU A 77 5.26 0.07 1.45
N ILE A 78 5.27 -0.94 0.57
CA ILE A 78 4.32 -1.09 -0.52
C ILE A 78 3.34 -2.22 -0.17
N ASP A 79 2.06 -1.85 -0.06
CA ASP A 79 0.93 -2.75 0.11
C ASP A 79 0.22 -2.96 -1.22
N ILE A 80 0.10 -4.20 -1.66
CA ILE A 80 -0.41 -4.59 -2.97
C ILE A 80 -1.76 -5.28 -2.75
N SER A 81 -2.82 -4.55 -3.06
CA SER A 81 -4.22 -4.97 -2.97
C SER A 81 -4.92 -4.91 -4.34
N THR A 82 -4.17 -5.19 -5.41
CA THR A 82 -4.65 -5.21 -6.79
C THR A 82 -5.20 -6.60 -7.18
N PRO A 83 -5.69 -6.81 -8.42
CA PRO A 83 -5.91 -8.16 -8.92
C PRO A 83 -4.59 -8.93 -9.09
N GLY A 84 -4.65 -10.26 -8.96
CA GLY A 84 -3.48 -11.15 -8.86
C GLY A 84 -2.53 -11.11 -10.06
N ASP A 85 -2.99 -10.70 -11.24
CA ASP A 85 -2.18 -10.55 -12.46
C ASP A 85 -1.13 -9.43 -12.37
N SER A 86 -1.24 -8.55 -11.37
CA SER A 86 -0.33 -7.42 -11.17
C SER A 86 0.52 -7.53 -9.91
N HIS A 87 0.34 -8.59 -9.11
CA HIS A 87 1.07 -8.76 -7.86
C HIS A 87 2.59 -8.90 -8.07
N ALA A 88 3.01 -9.90 -8.85
CA ALA A 88 4.42 -10.19 -9.10
C ALA A 88 5.22 -8.98 -9.60
N PRO A 89 4.82 -8.26 -10.67
CA PRO A 89 5.61 -7.12 -11.17
C PRO A 89 5.70 -5.96 -10.16
N ILE A 90 4.67 -5.73 -9.35
CA ILE A 90 4.70 -4.68 -8.32
C ILE A 90 5.59 -5.10 -7.15
N ALA A 91 5.44 -6.34 -6.68
CA ALA A 91 6.20 -6.88 -5.55
C ALA A 91 7.70 -6.93 -5.83
N ILE A 92 8.09 -7.40 -7.02
CA ILE A 92 9.49 -7.47 -7.44
C ILE A 92 10.08 -6.07 -7.49
N ALA A 93 9.43 -5.12 -8.18
CA ALA A 93 9.92 -3.75 -8.31
C ALA A 93 10.04 -3.04 -6.95
N ALA A 94 9.07 -3.25 -6.04
CA ALA A 94 9.12 -2.71 -4.69
C ALA A 94 10.30 -3.27 -3.87
N ALA A 95 10.54 -4.59 -3.96
CA ALA A 95 11.67 -5.23 -3.29
C ALA A 95 13.02 -4.78 -3.86
N GLU A 96 13.14 -4.66 -5.19
CA GLU A 96 14.33 -4.13 -5.87
C GLU A 96 14.62 -2.67 -5.48
N ALA A 97 13.57 -1.87 -5.25
CA ALA A 97 13.68 -0.51 -4.73
C ALA A 97 13.94 -0.42 -3.22
N GLY A 98 14.18 -1.57 -2.55
CA GLY A 98 14.48 -1.63 -1.12
C GLY A 98 13.29 -1.35 -0.20
N LYS A 99 12.06 -1.45 -0.71
CA LYS A 99 10.83 -1.25 0.08
C LYS A 99 10.42 -2.55 0.76
N HIS A 100 9.78 -2.45 1.92
CA HIS A 100 9.03 -3.57 2.46
C HIS A 100 7.83 -3.87 1.55
N VAL A 101 7.46 -5.15 1.43
CA VAL A 101 6.36 -5.58 0.56
C VAL A 101 5.33 -6.36 1.36
N PHE A 102 4.06 -5.94 1.27
CA PHE A 102 2.91 -6.70 1.71
C PHE A 102 2.02 -6.97 0.49
N CYS A 103 1.95 -8.23 0.06
CA CYS A 103 1.14 -8.64 -1.09
C CYS A 103 -0.11 -9.42 -0.64
N GLU A 104 -1.28 -9.04 -1.16
CA GLU A 104 -2.51 -9.81 -0.96
C GLU A 104 -2.43 -11.20 -1.60
N LYS A 105 -3.31 -12.10 -1.12
CA LYS A 105 -3.43 -13.46 -1.65
C LYS A 105 -4.47 -13.52 -2.80
N PRO A 106 -4.29 -14.43 -3.76
CA PRO A 106 -3.12 -15.30 -3.98
C PRO A 106 -1.91 -14.49 -4.47
N LEU A 107 -0.71 -15.03 -4.28
CA LEU A 107 0.53 -14.34 -4.69
C LEU A 107 0.58 -14.07 -6.20
N ALA A 108 0.13 -15.05 -7.00
CA ALA A 108 0.05 -14.99 -8.45
C ALA A 108 -1.13 -15.86 -8.95
N ASN A 109 -1.42 -15.83 -10.25
CA ASN A 109 -2.50 -16.64 -10.83
C ASN A 109 -2.04 -18.03 -11.26
N THR A 110 -0.74 -18.20 -11.51
CA THR A 110 -0.13 -19.48 -11.88
C THR A 110 1.14 -19.74 -11.06
N LEU A 111 1.72 -20.94 -11.18
CA LEU A 111 2.97 -21.30 -10.48
C LEU A 111 4.22 -20.70 -11.14
N ASP A 112 4.17 -20.48 -12.46
CA ASP A 112 5.31 -19.96 -13.22
C ASP A 112 5.51 -18.44 -13.03
N GLU A 113 4.47 -17.76 -12.53
CA GLU A 113 4.46 -16.34 -12.13
C GLU A 113 4.97 -16.14 -10.71
#